data_AF-A0A932X6W0-F1
#
_entry.id   AF-A0A932X6W0-F1
#
_cell.length_a   1.000
_cell.length_b   1.000
_cell.length_c   1.000
_cell.angle_alpha   90.00
_cell.angle_beta   90.00
_cell.angle_gamma   90.00
#
_symmetry.space_group_name_H-M   'P 1'
#
loop_
_entity.id
_entity.type
_entity.pdbx_description
1 polymer ?
#
loop_
_entity_poly.entity_id
_entity_poly.type
_entity_poly.pdbx_seq_one_letter_code
_entity_poly.pdbx_strand_id
1 'polypeptide(L)'
;MTTTVDAIYEQGVLRPAQPIALPEGARVQVIVIAGRTGAAAPSPAEILAEIAALPVGGPADGFAGRDHDRLLYGGREGRRSPP
;
A
#
# COMPACT_ATOMS: atom_id res chain seq x y z
N MET A 1 -23.81 -1.25 11.28
CA MET A 1 -23.34 -1.59 9.92
C MET A 1 -22.61 -0.38 9.36
N THR A 2 -21.47 -0.55 8.70
CA THR A 2 -20.65 0.53 8.14
C THR A 2 -20.68 0.44 6.62
N THR A 3 -21.07 1.53 5.96
CA THR A 3 -21.14 1.63 4.50
C THR A 3 -20.34 2.84 4.06
N THR A 4 -19.47 2.68 3.06
CA THR A 4 -18.75 3.79 2.43
C THR A 4 -19.60 4.34 1.29
N VAL A 5 -19.73 5.66 1.23
CA VAL A 5 -20.53 6.37 0.22
C VAL A 5 -19.68 7.47 -0.42
N ASP A 6 -19.79 7.62 -1.73
CA ASP A 6 -19.12 8.70 -2.43
C ASP A 6 -19.89 10.01 -2.22
N ALA A 7 -19.15 11.10 -1.99
CA ALA A 7 -19.71 12.42 -1.78
C ALA A 7 -18.80 13.49 -2.38
N ILE A 8 -19.42 14.59 -2.79
CA ILE A 8 -18.72 15.79 -3.26
C ILE A 8 -18.75 16.82 -2.12
N TYR A 9 -17.60 17.43 -1.82
CA TYR A 9 -17.51 18.51 -0.86
C TYR A 9 -17.68 19.86 -1.56
N GLU A 10 -18.80 20.53 -1.31
CA GLU A 10 -19.16 21.80 -1.96
C GLU A 10 -19.71 22.78 -0.92
N GLN A 11 -19.19 24.01 -0.92
CA GLN A 11 -19.65 25.11 -0.07
C GLN A 11 -19.68 24.75 1.43
N GLY A 12 -18.75 23.92 1.90
CA GLY A 12 -18.71 23.49 3.29
C GLY A 12 -19.58 22.28 3.63
N VAL A 13 -20.27 21.68 2.65
CA VAL A 13 -21.23 20.59 2.84
C VAL A 13 -20.81 19.35 2.06
N LEU A 14 -20.88 18.17 2.70
CA LEU A 14 -20.73 16.88 2.03
C LEU A 14 -22.06 16.49 1.38
N ARG A 15 -22.09 16.43 0.05
CA ARG A 15 -23.25 16.02 -0.75
C ARG A 15 -23.03 14.60 -1.28
N PRO A 16 -23.77 13.58 -0.80
CA PRO A 16 -23.67 12.24 -1.36
C PRO A 16 -23.95 12.24 -2.87
N ALA A 17 -23.13 11.52 -3.64
CA ALA A 17 -23.32 11.38 -5.09
C ALA A 17 -24.56 10.55 -5.43
N GLN A 18 -25.00 9.69 -4.49
CA GLN A 18 -26.21 8.90 -4.59
C GLN A 18 -27.02 9.02 -3.28
N PRO A 19 -28.36 8.88 -3.33
CA PRO A 19 -29.18 8.84 -2.13
C PRO A 19 -28.77 7.70 -1.20
N ILE A 20 -28.71 7.98 0.10
CA ILE A 20 -28.41 6.97 1.12
C ILE A 20 -29.73 6.54 1.76
N ALA A 21 -30.01 5.24 1.76
CA ALA A 21 -31.21 4.68 2.38
C ALA A 21 -31.04 4.63 3.92
N LEU A 22 -31.36 5.73 4.61
CA LEU A 22 -31.39 5.81 6.06
C LEU A 22 -32.76 6.33 6.54
N PRO A 23 -33.28 5.84 7.68
CA PRO A 23 -34.47 6.40 8.31
C PRO A 23 -34.28 7.87 8.65
N GLU A 24 -35.36 8.66 8.56
CA GLU A 24 -35.35 10.05 9.01
C GLU A 24 -34.96 10.14 10.50
N GLY A 25 -34.12 11.12 10.84
CA GLY A 25 -33.62 11.31 12.20
C GLY A 25 -32.50 10.33 12.63
N ALA A 26 -32.05 9.45 11.74
CA ALA A 26 -30.92 8.57 12.03
C ALA A 26 -29.64 9.39 12.31
N ARG A 27 -29.02 9.18 13.47
CA ARG A 27 -27.71 9.76 13.80
C ARG A 27 -26.60 8.99 13.10
N VAL A 28 -25.74 9.69 12.40
CA VAL A 28 -24.58 9.11 11.71
C VAL A 28 -23.28 9.69 12.25
N GLN A 29 -22.22 8.88 12.23
CA GLN A 29 -20.85 9.33 12.48
C GLN A 29 -20.16 9.49 11.12
N VAL A 30 -19.54 10.64 10.90
CA VAL A 30 -18.80 10.93 9.66
C VAL A 30 -17.31 10.79 9.94
N ILE A 31 -16.62 9.99 9.13
CA ILE A 31 -15.17 9.87 9.13
C ILE A 31 -14.65 10.57 7.87
N VAL A 32 -13.97 11.70 8.05
CA VAL A 32 -13.36 12.43 6.94
C VAL A 32 -11.91 11.99 6.81
N ILE A 33 -11.59 11.34 5.69
CA ILE A 33 -10.23 10.98 5.34
C ILE A 33 -9.80 11.91 4.22
N ALA A 34 -8.75 12.70 4.44
CA ALA A 34 -8.17 13.53 3.40
C ALA A 34 -7.58 12.62 2.30
N GLY A 35 -8.37 12.32 1.28
CA GLY A 35 -7.89 11.67 0.08
C GLY A 35 -6.98 12.63 -0.67
N ARG A 36 -5.80 12.16 -1.10
CA ARG A 36 -5.02 12.86 -2.14
C ARG A 36 -5.80 12.75 -3.45
N THR A 37 -6.82 13.59 -3.64
CA THR A 37 -7.50 13.75 -4.92
C THR A 37 -6.52 14.43 -5.88
N GLY A 38 -5.74 13.64 -6.61
CA GLY A 38 -4.78 14.17 -7.58
C GLY A 38 -3.74 13.18 -8.08
N ALA A 39 -3.44 12.11 -7.33
CA ALA A 39 -2.75 10.98 -7.92
C ALA A 39 -3.81 10.14 -8.62
N ALA A 40 -4.02 10.38 -9.92
CA ALA A 40 -4.57 9.33 -10.77
C ALA A 40 -3.81 8.05 -10.43
N ALA A 41 -4.52 6.93 -10.21
CA ALA A 41 -3.83 5.66 -10.13
C ALA A 41 -2.94 5.55 -11.37
N PRO A 42 -1.63 5.28 -11.21
CA PRO A 42 -0.72 5.28 -12.35
C PRO A 42 -1.30 4.33 -13.40
N SER A 43 -1.39 4.82 -14.62
CA SER A 43 -1.79 4.01 -15.77
C SER A 43 -0.88 2.79 -15.84
N PRO A 44 -1.34 1.68 -16.44
CA PRO A 44 -0.48 0.52 -16.65
C PRO A 44 0.86 0.87 -17.32
N ALA A 45 0.88 1.88 -18.20
CA ALA A 45 2.10 2.37 -18.82
C ALA A 45 3.05 3.06 -17.82
N GLU A 46 2.53 3.88 -16.90
CA GLU A 46 3.33 4.51 -15.85
C GLU A 46 3.89 3.48 -14.87
N ILE A 47 3.10 2.48 -14.49
CA ILE A 47 3.55 1.36 -13.65
C ILE A 47 4.68 0.59 -14.35
N LEU A 48 4.52 0.27 -15.63
CA LEU A 48 5.54 -0.45 -16.39
C LEU A 48 6.81 0.40 -16.59
N ALA A 49 6.68 1.72 -16.76
CA ALA A 49 7.81 2.63 -16.85
C ALA A 49 8.59 2.69 -15.52
N GLU A 50 7.89 2.75 -14.38
CA GLU A 50 8.53 2.67 -13.06
C GLU A 50 9.28 1.35 -12.86
N ILE A 51 8.68 0.22 -13.23
CA ILE A 51 9.33 -1.09 -13.16
C ILE A 51 10.58 -1.14 -14.06
N ALA A 52 10.49 -0.61 -15.28
CA ALA A 52 11.61 -0.59 -16.22
C ALA A 52 12.76 0.33 -15.77
N ALA A 53 12.46 1.34 -14.94
CA ALA A 53 13.45 2.24 -14.36
C ALA A 53 14.18 1.62 -13.15
N LEU A 54 13.68 0.50 -12.60
CA LEU A 54 14.39 -0.20 -11.54
C LEU A 54 15.72 -0.78 -12.05
N PRO A 55 16.79 -0.71 -11.26
CA PRO A 55 18.05 -1.33 -11.62
C PRO A 55 17.86 -2.84 -11.79
N VAL A 56 18.44 -3.39 -12.87
CA VAL A 56 18.37 -4.82 -13.21
C VAL A 56 19.08 -5.71 -12.17
N GLY A 57 19.85 -5.12 -11.26
CA GLY A 57 20.53 -5.79 -10.15
C GLY A 57 20.28 -5.09 -8.81
N GLY A 58 20.49 -5.83 -7.73
CA GLY A 58 20.54 -5.26 -6.38
C GLY A 58 21.74 -4.30 -6.20
N PRO A 59 21.89 -3.71 -5.01
CA PRO A 59 23.04 -2.86 -4.69
C PRO A 59 24.36 -3.58 -4.98
N ALA A 60 25.40 -2.83 -5.36
CA ALA A 60 26.76 -3.38 -5.50
C ALA A 60 27.43 -3.61 -4.12
N ASP A 61 26.66 -4.15 -3.17
CA ASP A 61 27.09 -4.46 -1.81
C ASP A 61 27.69 -5.88 -1.69
N GLY A 62 27.74 -6.60 -2.82
CA GLY A 62 28.29 -7.95 -2.90
C GLY A 62 27.32 -9.04 -2.42
N PHE A 63 26.09 -8.68 -2.06
CA PHE A 63 25.06 -9.66 -1.72
C PHE A 63 24.53 -10.33 -2.99
N ALA A 64 24.67 -11.66 -3.07
CA ALA A 64 24.10 -12.45 -4.14
C ALA A 64 23.02 -13.39 -3.58
N GLY A 65 22.10 -13.85 -4.44
CA GLY A 65 21.05 -14.79 -4.04
C GLY A 65 21.59 -16.10 -3.43
N ARG A 66 22.84 -16.48 -3.73
CA ARG A 66 23.54 -17.61 -3.09
C ARG A 66 23.88 -17.40 -1.60
N ASP A 67 23.92 -16.15 -1.14
CA ASP A 67 24.20 -15.79 0.25
C ASP A 67 22.93 -15.79 1.12
N HIS A 68 21.77 -15.98 0.49
CA HIS A 68 20.44 -15.97 1.11
C HIS A 68 20.35 -16.93 2.30
N ASP A 69 20.77 -18.18 2.12
CA ASP A 69 20.65 -19.21 3.17
C ASP A 69 21.56 -18.92 4.36
N ARG A 70 22.72 -18.32 4.12
CA ARG A 70 23.66 -17.91 5.17
C ARG A 70 23.06 -16.80 6.03
N LEU A 71 22.40 -15.81 5.43
CA LEU A 71 21.79 -14.69 6.16
C LEU A 71 20.50 -15.10 6.87
N LEU A 72 19.62 -15.87 6.22
CA LEU A 72 18.33 -16.24 6.80
C LEU A 72 18.44 -17.33 7.87
N TYR A 73 19.35 -18.28 7.68
CA TYR A 73 19.45 -19.45 8.55
C TYR A 73 20.74 -19.48 9.37
N GLY A 74 21.55 -18.41 9.30
CA GLY A 74 22.76 -18.24 10.09
C GLY A 74 23.74 -19.37 9.80
N GLY A 75 24.29 -19.38 8.58
CA GLY A 75 25.16 -20.43 8.05
C GLY A 75 26.07 -21.04 9.13
N ARG A 76 25.70 -22.23 9.59
CA ARG A 76 26.47 -22.96 10.60
C ARG A 76 27.66 -23.56 9.89
N GLU A 77 28.76 -22.82 9.84
CA GLU A 77 30.06 -23.50 9.80
C GLU A 77 30.06 -24.49 10.96
N GLY A 78 30.30 -25.75 10.62
CA GLY A 78 30.14 -26.88 11.52
C GLY A 78 30.76 -26.58 12.88
N ARG A 79 29.93 -26.62 13.93
CA ARG A 79 30.44 -26.82 15.28
C ARG A 79 31.26 -28.11 15.23
N ARG A 80 32.59 -27.98 15.15
CA ARG A 80 33.49 -29.05 15.56
C ARG A 80 33.19 -29.28 17.03
N SER A 81 32.68 -30.46 17.36
CA SER A 81 32.61 -30.93 18.74
C SER A 81 34.02 -30.89 19.34
N PRO A 82 34.21 -30.32 20.56
CA PRO A 82 35.46 -30.51 21.28
C PRO A 82 35.51 -31.96 21.82
N PRO A 83 36.73 -32.47 22.12
CA PRO A 83 36.98 -33.87 22.50
C PRO A 83 36.27 -34.29 23.79
#